data_AF-A0A0C2W4X6-F1
#
_entry.id   AF-A0A0C2W4X6-F1
#
_cell.length_a   1.000
_cell.length_b   1.000
_cell.length_c   1.000
_cell.angle_alpha   90.00
_cell.angle_beta   90.00
_cell.angle_gamma   90.00
#
_symmetry.space_group_name_H-M   'P 1'
#
loop_
_entity.id
_entity.type
_entity.pdbx_description
1 polymer ?
#
loop_
_entity_poly.entity_id
_entity_poly.type
_entity_poly.pdbx_seq_one_letter_code
_entity_poly.pdbx_strand_id
1 'polypeptide(L)'
;MNITATQLKQQTHILSHLKEEDIIVTKRDKPFAVIIAYDKYQEMLTQNQQQAIKKKIQALQSMEAIDLGGKDYQSIKSEMA
;
A
#
# COMPACT_ATOMS: atom_id res chain seq x y z
N MET A 1 6.67 -3.59 -17.58
CA MET A 1 6.93 -2.99 -18.90
C MET A 1 6.51 -1.51 -19.00
N ASN A 2 7.19 -0.69 -19.82
CA ASN A 2 6.83 0.72 -20.10
C ASN A 2 6.33 0.89 -21.54
N ILE A 3 5.14 1.46 -21.74
CA ILE A 3 4.55 1.68 -23.07
C ILE A 3 3.94 3.08 -23.20
N THR A 4 3.93 3.63 -24.41
CA THR A 4 3.22 4.88 -24.68
C THR A 4 1.71 4.65 -24.81
N ALA A 5 0.91 5.66 -24.46
CA ALA A 5 -0.54 5.61 -24.63
C ALA A 5 -0.98 5.29 -26.08
N THR A 6 -0.21 5.73 -27.09
CA THR A 6 -0.47 5.44 -28.50
C THR A 6 -0.24 3.96 -28.82
N GLN A 7 0.86 3.38 -28.34
CA GLN A 7 1.16 1.96 -28.52
C GLN A 7 0.09 1.08 -27.85
N LEU A 8 -0.33 1.44 -26.63
CA LEU A 8 -1.40 0.73 -25.94
C LEU A 8 -2.71 0.73 -26.76
N LYS A 9 -3.06 1.85 -27.38
CA LYS A 9 -4.26 1.97 -28.21
C LYS A 9 -4.18 1.13 -29.50
N GLN A 10 -2.99 1.05 -30.10
CA GLN A 10 -2.77 0.30 -31.35
C GLN A 10 -2.62 -1.21 -31.12
N GLN A 11 -2.15 -1.62 -29.94
CA GLN A 11 -1.78 -2.98 -29.61
C GLN A 11 -2.44 -3.44 -28.32
N THR A 12 -3.75 -3.65 -28.37
CA THR A 12 -4.54 -4.11 -27.21
C THR A 12 -4.14 -5.51 -26.73
N HIS A 13 -3.53 -6.33 -27.59
CA HIS A 13 -2.99 -7.64 -27.21
C HIS A 13 -1.90 -7.56 -26.14
N ILE A 14 -1.25 -6.41 -25.95
CA ILE A 14 -0.28 -6.21 -24.88
C ILE A 14 -0.94 -6.44 -23.50
N LEU A 15 -2.24 -6.18 -23.38
CA LEU A 15 -3.00 -6.41 -22.15
C LEU A 15 -3.09 -7.89 -21.76
N SER A 16 -2.84 -8.85 -22.67
CA SER A 16 -2.82 -10.27 -22.28
C SER A 16 -1.66 -10.63 -21.37
N HIS A 17 -0.59 -9.81 -21.37
CA HIS A 17 0.61 -10.02 -20.55
C HIS A 17 0.50 -9.38 -19.15
N LEU A 18 -0.62 -8.72 -18.83
CA LEU A 18 -0.87 -8.08 -17.52
C LEU A 18 -0.87 -9.03 -16.33
N LYS A 19 -1.00 -10.34 -16.57
CA LYS A 19 -0.91 -11.35 -15.51
C LYS A 19 0.53 -11.57 -15.04
N GLU A 20 1.51 -11.30 -15.89
CA GLU A 20 2.92 -11.57 -15.63
C GLU A 20 3.66 -10.32 -15.17
N GLU A 21 3.31 -9.15 -15.71
CA GLU A 21 3.97 -7.90 -15.35
C GLU A 21 3.06 -6.67 -15.34
N ASP A 22 3.42 -5.70 -14.50
CA ASP A 22 2.74 -4.41 -14.44
C ASP A 22 3.14 -3.53 -15.62
N ILE A 23 2.17 -2.78 -16.15
CA ILE A 23 2.36 -1.93 -17.33
C ILE A 23 2.31 -0.47 -16.92
N ILE A 24 3.40 0.25 -17.14
CA ILE A 24 3.46 1.70 -16.94
C ILE A 24 3.17 2.37 -18.27
N VAL A 25 2.11 3.19 -18.30
CA VAL A 25 1.68 3.95 -19.46
C VAL A 25 2.24 5.36 -19.37
N THR A 26 2.99 5.75 -20.40
CA THR A 26 3.57 7.08 -20.53
C THR A 26 2.82 7.92 -21.59
N LYS A 27 2.78 9.23 -21.38
CA LYS A 27 2.27 10.21 -22.34
C LYS A 27 3.23 11.39 -22.39
N ARG A 28 3.74 11.70 -23.59
CA ARG A 28 4.81 12.71 -23.79
C ARG A 28 6.00 12.44 -22.85
N ASP A 29 6.43 11.19 -22.80
CA ASP A 29 7.54 10.69 -21.98
C ASP A 29 7.39 10.86 -20.46
N LYS A 30 6.19 11.23 -19.99
CA LYS A 30 5.86 11.29 -18.57
C LYS A 30 4.99 10.10 -18.17
N PRO A 31 5.31 9.40 -17.06
CA PRO A 31 4.44 8.36 -16.54
C PRO A 31 3.10 8.99 -16.14
N PHE A 32 2.00 8.40 -16.62
CA PHE A 32 0.65 8.93 -16.41
C PHE A 32 -0.26 7.92 -15.69
N ALA A 33 -0.18 6.64 -16.06
CA ALA A 33 -1.00 5.59 -15.46
C ALA A 33 -0.21 4.30 -15.31
N VAL A 34 -0.63 3.46 -14.36
CA VAL A 34 -0.14 2.09 -14.22
C VAL A 34 -1.32 1.16 -14.35
N ILE A 35 -1.20 0.14 -15.19
CA ILE A 35 -2.19 -0.90 -15.39
C ILE A 35 -1.66 -2.16 -14.68
N ILE A 36 -2.49 -2.73 -13.83
CA ILE A 36 -2.20 -3.91 -13.02
C ILE A 36 -3.37 -4.89 -13.09
N ALA A 37 -3.09 -6.17 -12.85
CA ALA A 37 -4.14 -7.17 -12.72
C ALA A 37 -5.08 -6.85 -11.55
N TYR A 38 -6.36 -7.19 -11.73
CA TYR A 38 -7.39 -6.88 -10.74
C TYR A 38 -7.14 -7.56 -9.39
N ASP A 39 -6.73 -8.83 -9.39
CA ASP A 39 -6.48 -9.58 -8.15
C ASP A 39 -5.34 -8.95 -7.33
N LYS A 40 -4.26 -8.57 -8.02
CA LYS A 40 -3.13 -7.87 -7.42
C LYS A 40 -3.53 -6.51 -6.85
N TYR A 41 -4.42 -5.79 -7.53
CA TYR A 41 -4.96 -4.53 -7.03
C TYR A 41 -5.77 -4.71 -5.74
N GLN A 42 -6.62 -5.75 -5.67
CA GLN A 42 -7.39 -6.08 -4.45
C GLN A 42 -6.48 -6.44 -3.28
N GLU A 43 -5.41 -7.19 -3.54
CA GLU A 43 -4.42 -7.52 -2.51
C GLU A 43 -3.72 -6.26 -1.98
N MET A 44 -3.26 -5.37 -2.87
CA MET A 44 -2.64 -4.10 -2.48
C MET A 44 -3.59 -3.22 -1.65
N LEU A 45 -4.87 -3.15 -2.01
CA LEU A 45 -5.88 -2.44 -1.23
C LEU A 45 -6.02 -3.01 0.17
N THR A 46 -6.11 -4.34 0.27
CA THR A 46 -6.24 -5.05 1.56
C THR A 46 -5.02 -4.79 2.44
N GLN A 47 -3.81 -4.89 1.89
CA GLN A 47 -2.57 -4.61 2.60
C GLN A 47 -2.50 -3.15 3.07
N ASN A 48 -2.93 -2.19 2.24
CA ASN A 48 -2.95 -0.78 2.60
C ASN A 48 -3.89 -0.51 3.80
N GLN A 49 -5.08 -1.12 3.78
CA GLN A 49 -6.02 -1.03 4.90
C GLN A 49 -5.44 -1.62 6.19
N GLN A 50 -4.79 -2.79 6.10
CA GLN A 50 -4.12 -3.40 7.26
C GLN A 50 -3.00 -2.51 7.80
N GLN A 51 -2.21 -1.88 6.94
CA GLN A 51 -1.18 -0.92 7.38
C GLN A 51 -1.78 0.31 8.05
N ALA A 52 -2.89 0.85 7.53
CA ALA A 52 -3.60 1.96 8.14
C ALA A 52 -4.12 1.59 9.54
N ILE A 53 -4.66 0.38 9.70
CA ILE A 53 -5.10 -0.15 10.99
C ILE A 53 -3.91 -0.30 11.95
N LYS A 54 -2.79 -0.88 11.49
CA LYS A 54 -1.58 -1.01 12.32
C LYS A 54 -1.08 0.35 12.81
N LYS A 55 -1.04 1.36 11.93
CA LYS A 55 -0.66 2.74 12.32
C LYS A 55 -1.61 3.32 13.36
N LYS A 56 -2.92 3.08 13.24
CA LYS A 56 -3.90 3.52 14.24
C LYS A 56 -3.69 2.83 15.58
N ILE A 57 -3.48 1.51 15.60
CA ILE A 57 -3.21 0.77 16.84
C ILE A 57 -1.93 1.29 17.48
N GLN A 58 -0.87 1.51 16.70
CA GLN A 58 0.39 2.05 17.22
C GLN A 58 0.20 3.46 17.80
N ALA A 59 -0.57 4.32 17.13
CA ALA A 59 -0.89 5.65 17.65
C ALA A 59 -1.70 5.58 18.96
N LEU A 60 -2.68 4.67 19.05
CA LEU A 60 -3.46 4.46 20.28
C LEU A 60 -2.60 3.96 21.44
N GLN A 61 -1.69 3.00 21.18
CA GLN A 61 -0.73 2.52 22.17
C GLN A 61 0.20 3.64 22.64
N SER A 62 0.68 4.49 21.73
CA SER A 62 1.47 5.66 22.09
C SER A 62 0.67 6.65 22.95
N MET A 63 -0.63 6.85 22.68
CA MET A 63 -1.48 7.72 23.48
C MET A 63 -1.76 7.16 24.88
N GLU A 64 -2.04 5.86 24.99
CA GLU A 64 -2.22 5.18 26.28
C GLU A 64 -0.95 5.24 27.12
N ALA A 65 0.22 5.02 26.51
CA ALA A 65 1.50 5.17 27.20
C ALA A 65 1.73 6.61 27.68
N ILE A 66 1.29 7.63 26.93
CA ILE A 66 1.37 9.04 27.36
C ILE A 66 0.45 9.31 28.55
N ASP A 67 -0.79 8.80 28.53
CA ASP A 67 -1.75 8.95 29.64
C ASP A 67 -1.24 8.31 30.94
N LEU A 68 -0.50 7.21 30.81
CA LEU A 68 0.19 6.52 31.89
C LEU A 68 1.54 7.16 32.31
N GLY A 69 1.79 8.42 31.90
CA GLY A 69 2.99 9.17 32.28
C GLY A 69 4.25 8.78 31.49
N GLY A 70 4.08 8.25 30.28
CA GLY A 70 5.17 7.83 29.38
C GLY A 70 5.71 6.43 29.65
N LYS A 71 5.10 5.66 30.57
CA LYS A 71 5.48 4.28 30.87
C LYS A 71 4.47 3.31 30.24
N ASP A 72 4.98 2.25 29.64
CA ASP A 72 4.16 1.15 29.12
C ASP A 72 3.43 0.42 30.27
N TYR A 73 2.19 -0.01 30.06
CA TYR A 73 1.34 -0.65 31.07
C TYR A 73 2.02 -1.88 31.70
N GLN A 74 2.75 -2.66 30.90
CA GLN A 74 3.49 -3.82 31.37
C GLN A 74 4.59 -3.43 32.37
N SER A 75 5.27 -2.31 32.13
CA SER A 75 6.31 -1.79 33.02
C SER A 75 5.73 -1.32 34.36
N ILE A 76 4.57 -0.64 34.33
CA ILE A 76 3.87 -0.22 35.55
C ILE A 76 3.41 -1.43 36.36
N LYS A 77 2.87 -2.45 35.69
CA LYS A 77 2.44 -3.69 36.34
C LYS A 77 3.60 -4.41 37.02
N SER A 78 4.78 -4.43 36.40
CA SER A 78 5.99 -5.00 37.01
C SER A 78 6.56 -4.16 38.16
N GLU A 79 6.34 -2.84 38.18
CA GLU A 79 6.73 -1.97 39.30
C GLU A 79 5.79 -2.12 40.51
N MET A 80 4.55 -2.59 40.31
CA MET A 80 3.53 -2.77 41.36
C MET A 80 3.48 -4.19 41.97
N ALA A 81 4.21 -5.15 41.41
CA ALA A 81 4.26 -6.55 41.88
C ALA A 81 5.49 -6.80 42.76
#